data_AF-A0A7X4HXA0-F1
#
_entry.id   AF-A0A7X4HXA0-F1
#
_cell.length_a   1.000
_cell.length_b   1.000
_cell.length_c   1.000
_cell.angle_alpha   90.00
_cell.angle_beta   90.00
_cell.angle_gamma   90.00
#
_symmetry.space_group_name_H-M   'P 1'
#
loop_
_entity.id
_entity.type
_entity.pdbx_description
1 polymer ?
#
loop_
_entity_poly.entity_id
_entity_poly.type
_entity_poly.pdbx_seq_one_letter_code
_entity_poly.pdbx_strand_id
1 'polypeptide(L)'
;MAAGSQPGRLAVRLGGGCLHLAGAGPGRPRGRRADVATLRRHQYADPVMNGRADAPDETLELPEPARSLFRKTRSALETQVSAPAADGEGYKLGGGTILAARWKHRRSNDIDVLFHPDTKTSHFEAELGKALEAAGGVPLGWGEWSRIEFGGNHLDLLKGEPTPAVGHKPASIDGSPVTVLTTVQILNGKLGYRALDPPTRDVYDIAVCGIEDPESLEIVMNGLYESKLDATILGWKMSEGKHAGNAAEQILDVPARLEPVRKNPAQYAIRAAENSLYSRVVIDCERGRAHVRTTCAEAERTRTYSDTGELERGFEIAGINRFLRAQGESAEQARVSAASAMASRQTTIVFEIEPRLPRKRAVELEPIPR
;
A
#
# COMPACT_ATOMS: atom_id res chain seq x y z
N MET A 1 21.07 -15.46 49.74
CA MET A 1 19.88 -15.29 48.89
C MET A 1 19.99 -13.91 48.25
N ALA A 2 20.36 -13.85 46.96
CA ALA A 2 20.52 -12.59 46.25
C ALA A 2 19.14 -12.14 45.74
N ALA A 3 18.69 -10.97 46.19
CA ALA A 3 17.48 -10.33 45.70
C ALA A 3 17.77 -9.79 44.29
N GLY A 4 17.20 -10.45 43.27
CA GLY A 4 17.23 -9.96 41.89
C GLY A 4 16.37 -8.72 41.77
N SER A 5 16.99 -7.59 41.43
CA SER A 5 16.26 -6.37 41.07
C SER A 5 15.52 -6.60 39.75
N GLN A 6 14.20 -6.44 39.76
CA GLN A 6 13.43 -6.37 38.52
C GLN A 6 13.69 -5.02 37.85
N PRO A 7 13.92 -4.97 36.53
CA PRO A 7 14.02 -3.70 35.82
C PRO A 7 12.69 -2.95 35.90
N GLY A 8 12.73 -1.73 36.44
CA GLY A 8 11.57 -0.86 36.57
C GLY A 8 11.02 -0.47 35.20
N ARG A 9 9.73 -0.73 34.97
CA ARG A 9 8.98 -0.18 33.83
C ARG A 9 8.77 1.31 34.06
N LEU A 10 9.44 2.16 33.28
CA LEU A 10 9.12 3.59 33.23
C LEU A 10 7.98 3.79 32.23
N ALA A 11 6.74 3.79 32.71
CA ALA A 11 5.59 4.15 31.88
C ALA A 11 5.58 5.69 31.72
N VAL A 12 6.07 6.19 30.59
CA VAL A 12 5.95 7.60 30.23
C VAL A 12 4.57 7.81 29.60
N ARG A 13 3.56 8.11 30.42
CA ARG A 13 2.31 8.68 29.93
C ARG A 13 2.57 10.14 29.56
N LEU A 14 2.67 10.44 28.27
CA LEU A 14 2.68 11.81 27.78
C LEU A 14 1.26 12.39 27.95
N GLY A 15 0.98 12.94 29.14
CA GLY A 15 -0.20 13.75 29.35
C GLY A 15 -0.07 15.04 28.57
N GLY A 16 -1.09 15.39 27.79
CA GLY A 16 -1.17 16.62 27.00
C GLY A 16 -0.99 17.87 27.87
N GLY A 17 0.25 18.32 28.00
CA GLY A 17 0.63 19.57 28.65
C GLY A 17 1.14 20.54 27.60
N CYS A 18 0.40 21.62 27.38
CA CYS A 18 0.80 22.72 26.53
C CYS A 18 2.02 23.42 27.15
N LEU A 19 3.22 23.17 26.61
CA LEU A 19 4.44 23.83 27.05
C LEU A 19 4.52 25.24 26.43
N HIS A 20 4.32 26.28 27.24
CA HIS A 20 4.68 27.65 26.88
C HIS A 20 6.20 27.79 26.87
N LEU A 21 6.79 27.99 25.69
CA LEU A 21 8.17 28.42 25.55
C LEU A 21 8.21 29.94 25.35
N ALA A 22 8.80 30.62 26.34
CA ALA A 22 9.13 32.04 26.30
C ALA A 22 10.20 32.33 25.24
N GLY A 23 10.05 33.48 24.58
CA GLY A 23 10.81 33.85 23.38
C GLY A 23 12.27 34.25 23.60
N ALA A 24 13.03 34.15 22.52
CA ALA A 24 14.25 34.91 22.29
C ALA A 24 14.47 35.17 20.78
N GLY A 25 14.61 36.46 20.46
CA GLY A 25 15.19 37.18 19.31
C GLY A 25 15.62 36.51 17.99
N PRO A 26 15.52 37.24 16.86
CA PRO A 26 15.82 36.74 15.52
C PRO A 26 17.31 36.89 15.14
N GLY A 27 17.99 35.79 14.86
CA GLY A 27 19.25 35.76 14.13
C GLY A 27 19.10 34.92 12.87
N ARG A 28 19.10 35.53 11.68
CA ARG A 28 19.08 34.83 10.39
C ARG A 28 20.51 34.54 9.91
N PRO A 29 20.94 33.28 9.77
CA PRO A 29 22.10 32.95 8.95
C PRO A 29 21.67 32.76 7.49
N ARG A 30 22.39 33.42 6.58
CA ARG A 30 22.32 33.17 5.13
C ARG A 30 23.00 31.84 4.83
N GLY A 31 22.21 30.77 4.71
CA GLY A 31 22.65 29.46 4.24
C GLY A 31 22.38 29.27 2.74
N ARG A 32 23.37 28.72 2.02
CA ARG A 32 23.33 28.40 0.59
C ARG A 32 22.17 27.45 0.29
N ARG A 33 21.38 27.77 -0.75
CA ARG A 33 20.39 26.84 -1.33
C ARG A 33 21.14 25.66 -1.95
N ALA A 34 21.19 24.55 -1.24
CA ALA A 34 21.43 23.26 -1.86
C ALA A 34 20.16 22.88 -2.65
N ASP A 35 20.36 22.41 -3.88
CA ASP A 35 19.30 22.06 -4.81
C ASP A 35 18.52 20.84 -4.27
N VAL A 36 17.26 21.05 -3.92
CA VAL A 36 16.37 20.06 -3.27
C VAL A 36 16.08 18.87 -4.21
N ALA A 37 16.29 19.02 -5.51
CA ALA A 37 16.12 17.96 -6.49
C ALA A 37 17.22 16.88 -6.41
N THR A 38 18.45 17.24 -6.04
CA THR A 38 19.59 16.30 -6.05
C THR A 38 19.63 15.42 -4.80
N LEU A 39 19.07 15.89 -3.67
CA LEU A 39 18.99 15.11 -2.42
C LEU A 39 17.96 13.97 -2.48
N ARG A 40 16.94 14.04 -3.34
CA ARG A 40 15.96 12.94 -3.50
C ARG A 40 16.50 11.73 -4.27
N ARG A 41 17.45 11.91 -5.19
CA ARG A 41 18.04 10.79 -5.96
C ARG A 41 19.03 9.92 -5.17
N HIS A 42 19.51 10.37 -4.02
CA HIS A 42 20.51 9.63 -3.23
C HIS A 42 19.98 9.02 -1.93
N GLN A 43 18.72 9.27 -1.55
CA GLN A 43 18.11 8.68 -0.35
C GLN A 43 17.39 7.34 -0.58
N TYR A 44 17.29 6.89 -1.83
CA TYR A 44 16.59 5.65 -2.22
C TYR A 44 17.48 4.67 -2.99
N ALA A 45 18.81 4.82 -2.91
CA ALA A 45 19.70 3.76 -3.37
C ALA A 45 19.57 2.58 -2.39
N ASP A 46 18.74 1.60 -2.75
CA ASP A 46 18.74 0.30 -2.09
C ASP A 46 20.16 -0.29 -2.09
N PRO A 47 20.52 -1.12 -1.09
CA PRO A 47 21.74 -1.90 -1.18
C PRO A 47 21.68 -2.73 -2.46
N VAL A 48 22.58 -2.43 -3.38
CA VAL A 48 22.74 -3.11 -4.67
C VAL A 48 22.78 -4.62 -4.42
N MET A 49 21.67 -5.29 -4.72
CA MET A 49 21.56 -6.74 -4.73
C MET A 49 22.38 -7.23 -5.93
N ASN A 50 23.64 -7.57 -5.67
CA ASN A 50 24.60 -8.03 -6.66
C ASN A 50 24.12 -9.35 -7.32
N GLY A 51 23.64 -9.27 -8.56
CA GLY A 51 24.15 -10.09 -9.67
C GLY A 51 23.87 -11.60 -9.69
N ARG A 52 22.80 -12.09 -9.05
CA ARG A 52 22.18 -13.37 -9.43
C ARG A 52 20.74 -13.11 -9.86
N ALA A 53 20.33 -13.68 -10.99
CA ALA A 53 18.91 -13.79 -11.33
C ALA A 53 18.29 -14.76 -10.31
N ASP A 54 17.97 -14.23 -9.13
CA ASP A 54 17.26 -14.96 -8.10
C ASP A 54 15.91 -15.42 -8.68
N ALA A 55 15.44 -16.59 -8.22
CA ALA A 55 14.13 -17.10 -8.62
C ALA A 55 13.06 -16.03 -8.37
N PRO A 56 12.00 -15.95 -9.20
CA PRO A 56 10.94 -14.97 -8.99
C PRO A 56 10.32 -15.14 -7.61
N ASP A 57 10.14 -14.05 -6.87
CA ASP A 57 9.57 -14.05 -5.52
C ASP A 57 8.11 -14.56 -5.52
N GLU A 58 7.42 -14.43 -6.64
CA GLU A 58 6.01 -14.78 -6.81
C GLU A 58 5.77 -15.39 -8.20
N THR A 59 4.98 -16.47 -8.29
CA THR A 59 4.49 -17.02 -9.58
C THR A 59 2.98 -16.85 -9.65
N LEU A 60 2.51 -16.16 -10.68
CA LEU A 60 1.12 -15.77 -10.86
C LEU A 60 0.58 -16.27 -12.19
N GLU A 61 -0.70 -16.56 -12.17
CA GLU A 61 -1.50 -16.89 -13.35
C GLU A 61 -2.63 -15.86 -13.46
N LEU A 62 -2.65 -15.09 -14.54
CA LEU A 62 -3.72 -14.11 -14.73
C LEU A 62 -5.06 -14.82 -14.99
N PRO A 63 -6.20 -14.27 -14.54
CA PRO A 63 -7.50 -14.78 -14.96
C PRO A 63 -7.75 -14.47 -16.44
N GLU A 64 -8.55 -15.28 -17.12
CA GLU A 64 -9.08 -14.90 -18.43
C GLU A 64 -10.16 -13.81 -18.25
N PRO A 65 -10.30 -12.86 -19.20
CA PRO A 65 -9.56 -12.70 -20.46
C PRO A 65 -8.23 -11.92 -20.31
N ALA A 66 -7.89 -11.42 -19.11
CA ALA A 66 -6.67 -10.65 -18.90
C ALA A 66 -5.40 -11.43 -19.27
N ARG A 67 -5.35 -12.74 -19.03
CA ARG A 67 -4.25 -13.61 -19.48
C ARG A 67 -4.05 -13.56 -20.99
N SER A 68 -5.13 -13.75 -21.76
CA SER A 68 -5.09 -13.66 -23.23
C SER A 68 -4.66 -12.27 -23.70
N LEU A 69 -5.20 -11.22 -23.07
CA LEU A 69 -4.80 -9.83 -23.37
C LEU A 69 -3.32 -9.61 -23.11
N PHE A 70 -2.79 -10.09 -21.98
CA PHE A 70 -1.38 -9.93 -21.61
C PHE A 70 -0.48 -10.59 -22.65
N ARG A 71 -0.75 -11.84 -23.00
CA ARG A 71 0.02 -12.56 -24.04
C ARG A 71 0.04 -11.81 -25.37
N LYS A 72 -1.09 -11.19 -25.74
CA LYS A 72 -1.22 -10.42 -26.98
C LYS A 72 -0.38 -9.15 -26.98
N THR A 73 -0.31 -8.44 -25.84
CA THR A 73 0.33 -7.13 -25.74
C THR A 73 1.77 -7.17 -25.24
N ARG A 74 2.19 -8.28 -24.60
CA ARG A 74 3.50 -8.42 -23.95
C ARG A 74 4.66 -8.12 -24.89
N SER A 75 4.65 -8.66 -26.10
CA SER A 75 5.74 -8.43 -27.06
C SER A 75 5.90 -6.96 -27.43
N ALA A 76 4.80 -6.20 -27.53
CA ALA A 76 4.84 -4.77 -27.78
C ALA A 76 5.42 -4.03 -26.57
N LEU A 77 5.02 -4.39 -25.34
CA LEU A 77 5.56 -3.82 -24.11
C LEU A 77 7.07 -4.11 -23.97
N GLU A 78 7.51 -5.35 -24.20
CA GLU A 78 8.92 -5.75 -24.07
C GLU A 78 9.83 -5.12 -25.12
N THR A 79 9.32 -4.85 -26.32
CA THR A 79 10.13 -4.25 -27.40
C THR A 79 10.24 -2.74 -27.25
N GLN A 80 9.18 -2.08 -26.75
CA GLN A 80 9.08 -0.62 -26.74
C GLN A 80 9.41 0.00 -25.39
N VAL A 81 9.31 -0.75 -24.30
CA VAL A 81 9.67 -0.31 -22.95
C VAL A 81 10.98 -0.99 -22.56
N SER A 82 11.86 -0.28 -21.85
CA SER A 82 13.00 -0.92 -21.18
C SER A 82 12.52 -2.15 -20.41
N ALA A 83 13.28 -3.25 -20.56
CA ALA A 83 12.98 -4.50 -19.88
C ALA A 83 12.80 -4.27 -18.37
N PRO A 84 11.87 -4.99 -17.71
CA PRO A 84 11.73 -4.92 -16.26
C PRO A 84 13.07 -5.29 -15.60
N ALA A 85 13.65 -4.35 -14.87
CA ALA A 85 14.85 -4.56 -14.08
C ALA A 85 14.48 -4.74 -12.60
N ALA A 86 15.35 -5.45 -11.87
CA ALA A 86 15.14 -5.77 -10.45
C ALA A 86 15.16 -4.53 -9.54
N ASP A 87 15.75 -3.42 -10.01
CA ASP A 87 15.74 -2.11 -9.35
C ASP A 87 14.49 -1.27 -9.64
N GLY A 88 13.56 -1.80 -10.44
CA GLY A 88 12.34 -1.11 -10.82
C GLY A 88 12.45 -0.22 -12.05
N GLU A 89 13.55 -0.24 -12.81
CA GLU A 89 13.55 0.31 -14.16
C GLU A 89 12.64 -0.54 -15.09
N GLY A 90 11.92 0.11 -16.02
CA GLY A 90 10.93 -0.54 -16.88
C GLY A 90 9.47 -0.41 -16.40
N TYR A 91 8.58 -1.25 -16.95
CA TYR A 91 7.16 -1.23 -16.60
C TYR A 91 6.82 -2.19 -15.45
N LYS A 92 5.76 -1.85 -14.71
CA LYS A 92 5.24 -2.65 -13.60
C LYS A 92 3.79 -3.01 -13.87
N LEU A 93 3.39 -4.24 -13.56
CA LEU A 93 1.99 -4.66 -13.64
C LEU A 93 1.30 -4.47 -12.29
N GLY A 94 0.06 -3.99 -12.30
CA GLY A 94 -0.65 -3.67 -11.08
C GLY A 94 -2.17 -3.82 -11.17
N GLY A 95 -2.85 -3.03 -10.35
CA GLY A 95 -4.29 -2.91 -10.38
C GLY A 95 -5.07 -4.14 -9.96
N GLY A 96 -6.36 -4.15 -10.30
CA GLY A 96 -7.29 -5.20 -9.85
C GLY A 96 -6.96 -6.59 -10.39
N THR A 97 -6.27 -6.67 -11.52
CA THR A 97 -5.93 -7.92 -12.19
C THR A 97 -4.84 -8.70 -11.47
N ILE A 98 -3.84 -8.02 -10.92
CA ILE A 98 -2.83 -8.67 -10.08
C ILE A 98 -3.46 -9.18 -8.77
N LEU A 99 -4.39 -8.43 -8.17
CA LEU A 99 -5.14 -8.92 -7.01
C LEU A 99 -5.98 -10.16 -7.36
N ALA A 100 -6.66 -10.13 -8.52
CA ALA A 100 -7.44 -11.26 -9.02
C ALA A 100 -6.57 -12.50 -9.26
N ALA A 101 -5.34 -12.34 -9.76
CA ALA A 101 -4.39 -13.43 -9.91
C ALA A 101 -3.92 -13.99 -8.55
N ARG A 102 -3.61 -13.11 -7.59
CA ARG A 102 -3.15 -13.50 -6.24
C ARG A 102 -4.21 -14.27 -5.46
N TRP A 103 -5.43 -13.75 -5.44
CA TRP A 103 -6.50 -14.25 -4.55
C TRP A 103 -7.52 -15.13 -5.25
N LYS A 104 -7.48 -15.19 -6.59
CA LYS A 104 -8.44 -15.95 -7.42
C LYS A 104 -9.89 -15.65 -7.06
N HIS A 105 -10.18 -14.39 -6.71
CA HIS A 105 -11.44 -13.99 -6.08
C HIS A 105 -12.49 -13.44 -7.04
N ARG A 106 -12.10 -13.16 -8.30
CA ARG A 106 -12.98 -12.76 -9.39
C ARG A 106 -12.25 -12.81 -10.73
N ARG A 107 -13.01 -12.72 -11.82
CA ARG A 107 -12.50 -12.38 -13.16
C ARG A 107 -11.99 -10.93 -13.23
N SER A 108 -11.05 -10.69 -14.16
CA SER A 108 -10.59 -9.34 -14.53
C SER A 108 -10.41 -9.23 -16.04
N ASN A 109 -10.84 -8.10 -16.61
CA ASN A 109 -10.83 -7.86 -18.06
C ASN A 109 -9.73 -6.88 -18.48
N ASP A 110 -9.01 -6.30 -17.53
CA ASP A 110 -8.05 -5.25 -17.77
C ASP A 110 -6.64 -5.56 -17.33
N ILE A 111 -5.67 -4.81 -17.84
CA ILE A 111 -4.29 -4.87 -17.38
C ILE A 111 -3.82 -3.44 -17.14
N ASP A 112 -3.40 -3.16 -15.92
CA ASP A 112 -2.80 -1.88 -15.54
C ASP A 112 -1.27 -1.99 -15.63
N VAL A 113 -0.67 -1.18 -16.51
CA VAL A 113 0.77 -1.06 -16.70
C VAL A 113 1.21 0.30 -16.20
N LEU A 114 2.10 0.32 -15.21
CA LEU A 114 2.66 1.53 -14.62
C LEU A 114 4.09 1.76 -15.12
N PHE A 115 4.35 2.95 -15.65
CA PHE A 115 5.66 3.43 -16.08
C PHE A 115 6.21 4.46 -15.09
N HIS A 116 7.53 4.54 -15.00
CA HIS A 116 8.20 5.59 -14.25
C HIS A 116 7.75 6.99 -14.77
N PRO A 117 7.54 8.00 -13.91
CA PRO A 117 7.07 9.32 -14.34
C PRO A 117 8.00 10.00 -15.35
N ASP A 118 9.31 9.74 -15.25
CA ASP A 118 10.32 10.29 -16.18
C ASP A 118 10.44 9.50 -17.50
N THR A 119 9.66 8.43 -17.71
CA THR A 119 9.65 7.71 -18.99
C THR A 119 9.21 8.68 -20.10
N LYS A 120 10.11 8.98 -21.05
CA LYS A 120 9.82 9.86 -22.19
C LYS A 120 8.82 9.19 -23.11
N THR A 121 7.59 9.66 -23.08
CA THR A 121 6.51 8.96 -23.76
C THR A 121 6.24 9.44 -25.17
N SER A 122 6.74 10.59 -25.63
CA SER A 122 6.35 11.11 -26.95
C SER A 122 6.79 10.23 -28.13
N HIS A 123 7.99 9.65 -28.09
CA HIS A 123 8.44 8.68 -29.10
C HIS A 123 7.84 7.29 -28.87
N PHE A 124 7.70 6.94 -27.59
CA PHE A 124 7.15 5.69 -27.10
C PHE A 124 5.66 5.52 -27.41
N GLU A 125 4.82 6.54 -27.28
CA GLU A 125 3.39 6.52 -27.57
C GLU A 125 3.13 6.28 -29.06
N ALA A 126 4.00 6.80 -29.94
CA ALA A 126 3.90 6.57 -31.37
C ALA A 126 4.23 5.11 -31.73
N GLU A 127 5.36 4.58 -31.26
CA GLU A 127 5.82 3.23 -31.64
C GLU A 127 5.10 2.13 -30.84
N LEU A 128 4.88 2.31 -29.54
CA LEU A 128 4.03 1.42 -28.74
C LEU A 128 2.58 1.47 -29.24
N GLY A 129 2.07 2.64 -29.59
CA GLY A 129 0.73 2.79 -30.16
C GLY A 129 0.57 1.96 -31.43
N LYS A 130 1.49 2.14 -32.41
CA LYS A 130 1.50 1.32 -33.63
C LYS A 130 1.64 -0.18 -33.33
N ALA A 131 2.50 -0.57 -32.39
CA ALA A 131 2.69 -1.97 -32.04
C ALA A 131 1.42 -2.58 -31.39
N LEU A 132 0.74 -1.83 -30.53
CA LEU A 132 -0.52 -2.25 -29.90
C LEU A 132 -1.68 -2.26 -30.90
N GLU A 133 -1.74 -1.30 -31.82
CA GLU A 133 -2.68 -1.29 -32.94
C GLU A 133 -2.46 -2.48 -33.88
N ALA A 134 -1.21 -2.80 -34.21
CA ALA A 134 -0.85 -3.99 -34.97
C ALA A 134 -1.23 -5.29 -34.24
N ALA A 135 -1.20 -5.27 -32.90
CA ALA A 135 -1.76 -6.33 -32.07
C ALA A 135 -3.31 -6.28 -31.98
N GLY A 136 -3.99 -5.43 -32.75
CA GLY A 136 -5.44 -5.31 -32.81
C GLY A 136 -6.06 -4.50 -31.68
N GLY A 137 -5.30 -3.56 -31.11
CA GLY A 137 -5.77 -2.59 -30.13
C GLY A 137 -6.32 -1.32 -30.78
N VAL A 138 -7.20 -0.62 -30.10
CA VAL A 138 -7.73 0.69 -30.52
C VAL A 138 -7.42 1.71 -29.42
N PRO A 139 -6.53 2.69 -29.65
CA PRO A 139 -6.27 3.73 -28.68
C PRO A 139 -7.51 4.60 -28.46
N LEU A 140 -7.91 4.77 -27.20
CA LEU A 140 -9.02 5.65 -26.80
C LEU A 140 -8.54 7.06 -26.40
N GLY A 141 -7.22 7.28 -26.37
CA GLY A 141 -6.58 8.55 -26.05
C GLY A 141 -5.19 8.35 -25.45
N TRP A 142 -4.34 9.38 -25.60
CA TRP A 142 -2.98 9.42 -25.04
C TRP A 142 -2.86 10.57 -24.03
N GLY A 143 -2.20 10.32 -22.90
CA GLY A 143 -2.03 11.28 -21.82
C GLY A 143 -1.30 10.68 -20.61
N GLU A 144 -1.54 11.23 -19.41
CA GLU A 144 -1.05 10.65 -18.15
C GLU A 144 -1.68 9.27 -17.87
N TRP A 145 -2.90 9.09 -18.36
CA TRP A 145 -3.61 7.82 -18.41
C TRP A 145 -4.01 7.59 -19.87
N SER A 146 -3.36 6.62 -20.51
CA SER A 146 -3.69 6.20 -21.87
C SER A 146 -4.37 4.85 -21.82
N ARG A 147 -5.44 4.66 -22.59
CA ARG A 147 -6.22 3.41 -22.61
C ARG A 147 -6.28 2.85 -24.02
N ILE A 148 -5.99 1.57 -24.16
CA ILE A 148 -6.09 0.84 -25.43
C ILE A 148 -7.14 -0.27 -25.28
N GLU A 149 -8.14 -0.27 -26.16
CA GLU A 149 -9.21 -1.26 -26.16
C GLU A 149 -8.89 -2.45 -27.07
N PHE A 150 -9.22 -3.66 -26.60
CA PHE A 150 -9.06 -4.93 -27.32
C PHE A 150 -10.35 -5.75 -27.21
N GLY A 151 -11.35 -5.41 -28.04
CA GLY A 151 -12.61 -6.16 -28.13
C GLY A 151 -13.33 -6.28 -26.78
N GLY A 152 -13.54 -5.14 -26.10
CA GLY A 152 -14.19 -5.08 -24.77
C GLY A 152 -13.25 -5.33 -23.58
N ASN A 153 -11.98 -5.64 -23.82
CA ASN A 153 -10.93 -5.65 -22.79
C ASN A 153 -10.09 -4.38 -22.90
N HIS A 154 -9.36 -4.00 -21.85
CA HIS A 154 -8.54 -2.78 -21.92
C HIS A 154 -7.16 -2.92 -21.28
N LEU A 155 -6.17 -2.30 -21.93
CA LEU A 155 -4.83 -2.08 -21.41
C LEU A 155 -4.75 -0.62 -20.95
N ASP A 156 -4.59 -0.41 -19.65
CA ASP A 156 -4.41 0.90 -19.04
C ASP A 156 -2.91 1.17 -18.87
N LEU A 157 -2.43 2.26 -19.49
CA LEU A 157 -1.05 2.73 -19.46
C LEU A 157 -0.99 3.96 -18.55
N LEU A 158 -0.35 3.82 -17.40
CA LEU A 158 -0.32 4.81 -16.33
C LEU A 158 1.11 5.33 -16.16
N LYS A 159 1.27 6.66 -16.05
CA LYS A 159 2.55 7.25 -15.65
C LYS A 159 2.46 7.67 -14.20
N GLY A 160 3.39 7.18 -13.38
CA GLY A 160 3.42 7.57 -11.98
C GLY A 160 4.33 6.69 -11.15
N GLU A 161 4.61 7.17 -9.96
CA GLU A 161 5.33 6.41 -8.95
C GLU A 161 4.30 5.73 -8.03
N PRO A 162 4.39 4.40 -7.79
CA PRO A 162 3.49 3.76 -6.87
C PRO A 162 3.68 4.32 -5.46
N THR A 163 2.68 4.18 -4.59
CA THR A 163 2.81 4.59 -3.18
C THR A 163 2.62 3.38 -2.26
N PRO A 164 3.62 3.01 -1.44
CA PRO A 164 4.97 3.57 -1.39
C PRO A 164 5.75 3.34 -2.69
N ALA A 165 6.75 4.19 -2.95
CA ALA A 165 7.60 4.11 -4.16
C ALA A 165 8.33 2.78 -4.28
N VAL A 166 8.81 2.29 -3.13
CA VAL A 166 9.56 1.04 -3.00
C VAL A 166 8.64 -0.15 -2.71
N GLY A 167 9.17 -1.35 -2.94
CA GLY A 167 8.56 -2.61 -2.49
C GLY A 167 7.86 -3.42 -3.57
N HIS A 168 7.78 -2.94 -4.83
CA HIS A 168 7.36 -3.77 -5.96
C HIS A 168 8.27 -5.00 -6.09
N LYS A 169 7.76 -6.10 -6.65
CA LYS A 169 8.43 -7.41 -6.60
C LYS A 169 8.70 -8.00 -7.98
N PRO A 170 9.81 -8.72 -8.18
CA PRO A 170 9.96 -9.60 -9.33
C PRO A 170 8.95 -10.75 -9.24
N ALA A 171 8.32 -11.08 -10.35
CA ALA A 171 7.36 -12.18 -10.44
C ALA A 171 7.48 -12.90 -11.78
N SER A 172 6.95 -14.13 -11.84
CA SER A 172 6.67 -14.82 -13.09
C SER A 172 5.18 -14.81 -13.35
N ILE A 173 4.74 -14.14 -14.43
CA ILE A 173 3.35 -14.17 -14.89
C ILE A 173 3.25 -15.05 -16.12
N ASP A 174 2.51 -16.15 -16.02
CA ASP A 174 2.33 -17.11 -17.11
C ASP A 174 3.67 -17.57 -17.72
N GLY A 175 4.67 -17.77 -16.85
CA GLY A 175 6.04 -18.16 -17.24
C GLY A 175 6.95 -17.01 -17.69
N SER A 176 6.45 -15.77 -17.69
CA SER A 176 7.19 -14.58 -18.16
C SER A 176 7.72 -13.77 -16.98
N PRO A 177 9.02 -13.41 -16.94
CA PRO A 177 9.54 -12.55 -15.88
C PRO A 177 8.98 -11.13 -16.04
N VAL A 178 8.42 -10.59 -14.96
CA VAL A 178 7.85 -9.24 -14.89
C VAL A 178 8.07 -8.63 -13.52
N THR A 179 7.85 -7.33 -13.40
CA THR A 179 7.78 -6.65 -12.09
C THR A 179 6.32 -6.35 -11.77
N VAL A 180 5.86 -6.67 -10.57
CA VAL A 180 4.48 -6.45 -10.11
C VAL A 180 4.42 -5.51 -8.91
N LEU A 181 3.34 -4.71 -8.85
CA LEU A 181 3.02 -3.93 -7.66
C LEU A 181 2.59 -4.83 -6.51
N THR A 182 2.93 -4.43 -5.29
CA THR A 182 2.44 -5.11 -4.07
C THR A 182 0.96 -4.85 -3.84
N THR A 183 0.33 -5.67 -3.01
CA THR A 183 -1.02 -5.42 -2.52
C THR A 183 -1.14 -4.00 -1.95
N VAL A 184 -0.21 -3.60 -1.07
CA VAL A 184 -0.18 -2.25 -0.47
C VAL A 184 -0.21 -1.15 -1.54
N GLN A 185 0.66 -1.24 -2.55
CA GLN A 185 0.72 -0.26 -3.64
C GLN A 185 -0.57 -0.20 -4.46
N ILE A 186 -1.15 -1.36 -4.77
CA ILE A 186 -2.39 -1.44 -5.56
C ILE A 186 -3.56 -0.84 -4.78
N LEU A 187 -3.72 -1.17 -3.50
CA LEU A 187 -4.81 -0.66 -2.68
C LEU A 187 -4.66 0.84 -2.40
N ASN A 188 -3.43 1.34 -2.18
CA ASN A 188 -3.17 2.78 -2.09
C ASN A 188 -3.61 3.52 -3.35
N GLY A 189 -3.36 2.95 -4.55
CA GLY A 189 -3.87 3.51 -5.80
C GLY A 189 -5.40 3.59 -5.82
N LYS A 190 -6.10 2.52 -5.42
CA LYS A 190 -7.57 2.49 -5.38
C LYS A 190 -8.15 3.54 -4.41
N LEU A 191 -7.61 3.60 -3.18
CA LEU A 191 -8.09 4.51 -2.13
C LEU A 191 -7.61 5.95 -2.30
N GLY A 192 -6.48 6.17 -2.98
CA GLY A 192 -5.97 7.50 -3.27
C GLY A 192 -6.86 8.23 -4.28
N TYR A 193 -7.00 7.67 -5.48
CA TYR A 193 -7.65 8.34 -6.61
C TYR A 193 -9.18 8.29 -6.56
N ARG A 194 -9.78 7.20 -6.06
CA ARG A 194 -11.22 6.94 -6.24
C ARG A 194 -12.00 6.71 -4.95
N ALA A 195 -11.42 6.99 -3.79
CA ALA A 195 -12.04 6.67 -2.49
C ALA A 195 -13.47 7.19 -2.27
N LEU A 196 -13.87 8.32 -2.86
CA LEU A 196 -15.20 8.91 -2.63
C LEU A 196 -16.30 8.28 -3.49
N ASP A 197 -15.98 7.79 -4.68
CA ASP A 197 -16.92 7.04 -5.54
C ASP A 197 -16.18 5.92 -6.28
N PRO A 198 -15.71 4.90 -5.56
CA PRO A 198 -14.95 3.83 -6.18
C PRO A 198 -15.88 2.92 -7.00
N PRO A 199 -15.39 2.33 -8.10
CA PRO A 199 -16.08 1.23 -8.76
C PRO A 199 -16.40 0.10 -7.77
N THR A 200 -17.52 -0.60 -7.94
CA THR A 200 -17.93 -1.69 -7.04
C THR A 200 -16.86 -2.78 -6.91
N ARG A 201 -16.12 -3.07 -7.99
CA ARG A 201 -14.97 -4.00 -7.97
C ARG A 201 -13.84 -3.56 -7.02
N ASP A 202 -13.60 -2.26 -6.87
CA ASP A 202 -12.57 -1.77 -5.95
C ASP A 202 -13.00 -1.98 -4.50
N VAL A 203 -14.28 -1.70 -4.18
CA VAL A 203 -14.86 -1.97 -2.84
C VAL A 203 -14.79 -3.46 -2.51
N TYR A 204 -15.13 -4.32 -3.47
CA TYR A 204 -15.00 -5.77 -3.32
C TYR A 204 -13.54 -6.21 -3.12
N ASP A 205 -12.59 -5.66 -3.88
CA ASP A 205 -11.16 -5.97 -3.69
C ASP A 205 -10.68 -5.58 -2.28
N ILE A 206 -11.16 -4.46 -1.70
CA ILE A 206 -10.88 -4.09 -0.31
C ILE A 206 -11.46 -5.13 0.66
N ALA A 207 -12.72 -5.53 0.46
CA ALA A 207 -13.39 -6.51 1.31
C ALA A 207 -12.66 -7.86 1.31
N VAL A 208 -12.26 -8.35 0.13
CA VAL A 208 -11.49 -9.59 0.00
C VAL A 208 -10.09 -9.46 0.60
N CYS A 209 -9.43 -8.30 0.47
CA CYS A 209 -8.14 -8.08 1.11
C CYS A 209 -8.19 -8.28 2.63
N GLY A 210 -9.29 -7.92 3.30
CA GLY A 210 -9.46 -8.16 4.73
C GLY A 210 -9.44 -9.64 5.12
N ILE A 211 -9.66 -10.54 4.16
CA ILE A 211 -9.67 -11.98 4.35
C ILE A 211 -8.32 -12.57 3.94
N GLU A 212 -7.86 -12.23 2.74
CA GLU A 212 -6.72 -12.88 2.08
C GLU A 212 -5.37 -12.27 2.46
N ASP A 213 -5.32 -10.95 2.70
CA ASP A 213 -4.11 -10.19 3.00
C ASP A 213 -4.39 -9.06 4.02
N PRO A 214 -4.82 -9.42 5.24
CA PRO A 214 -5.23 -8.44 6.25
C PRO A 214 -4.08 -7.53 6.69
N GLU A 215 -2.82 -7.96 6.55
CA GLU A 215 -1.65 -7.13 6.87
C GLU A 215 -1.48 -5.99 5.85
N SER A 216 -1.59 -6.27 4.55
CA SER A 216 -1.54 -5.19 3.55
C SER A 216 -2.69 -4.20 3.74
N LEU A 217 -3.87 -4.68 4.16
CA LEU A 217 -5.00 -3.80 4.46
C LEU A 217 -4.75 -2.93 5.70
N GLU A 218 -4.21 -3.52 6.78
CA GLU A 218 -3.75 -2.80 7.99
C GLU A 218 -2.81 -1.65 7.62
N ILE A 219 -1.79 -1.93 6.83
CA ILE A 219 -0.81 -0.94 6.38
C ILE A 219 -1.51 0.22 5.67
N VAL A 220 -2.36 -0.09 4.69
CA VAL A 220 -2.99 0.91 3.82
C VAL A 220 -3.99 1.76 4.60
N MET A 221 -4.83 1.15 5.44
CA MET A 221 -5.85 1.87 6.21
C MET A 221 -5.23 2.84 7.21
N ASN A 222 -4.16 2.42 7.90
CA ASN A 222 -3.42 3.30 8.80
C ASN A 222 -2.52 4.29 8.04
N GLY A 223 -2.31 4.06 6.75
CA GLY A 223 -1.67 4.97 5.81
C GLY A 223 -2.60 6.07 5.25
N LEU A 224 -3.89 6.10 5.58
CA LEU A 224 -4.79 7.18 5.13
C LEU A 224 -4.82 8.37 6.09
N TYR A 225 -5.18 9.56 5.59
CA TYR A 225 -5.55 10.67 6.46
C TYR A 225 -6.90 10.38 7.11
N GLU A 226 -7.09 10.76 8.38
CA GLU A 226 -8.33 10.52 9.14
C GLU A 226 -9.58 11.00 8.38
N SER A 227 -9.57 12.24 7.88
CA SER A 227 -10.68 12.79 7.09
C SER A 227 -10.95 12.02 5.80
N LYS A 228 -9.92 11.47 5.16
CA LYS A 228 -10.05 10.66 3.95
C LYS A 228 -10.64 9.30 4.27
N LEU A 229 -10.19 8.66 5.35
CA LEU A 229 -10.70 7.39 5.84
C LEU A 229 -12.19 7.51 6.21
N ASP A 230 -12.55 8.51 7.01
CA ASP A 230 -13.93 8.76 7.41
C ASP A 230 -14.82 9.02 6.19
N ALA A 231 -14.36 9.86 5.26
CA ALA A 231 -15.11 10.14 4.03
C ALA A 231 -15.25 8.88 3.14
N THR A 232 -14.24 8.02 3.11
CA THR A 232 -14.28 6.74 2.37
C THR A 232 -15.32 5.80 2.97
N ILE A 233 -15.24 5.57 4.29
CA ILE A 233 -16.18 4.69 5.00
C ILE A 233 -17.61 5.22 4.90
N LEU A 234 -17.80 6.53 5.07
CA LEU A 234 -19.11 7.17 4.93
C LEU A 234 -19.64 7.03 3.49
N GLY A 235 -18.79 7.25 2.49
CA GLY A 235 -19.15 7.09 1.07
C GLY A 235 -19.62 5.67 0.75
N TRP A 236 -18.94 4.65 1.28
CA TRP A 236 -19.35 3.25 1.14
C TRP A 236 -20.67 2.96 1.85
N LYS A 237 -20.89 3.49 3.06
CA LYS A 237 -22.16 3.37 3.79
C LYS A 237 -23.32 4.00 3.00
N MET A 238 -23.10 5.18 2.43
CA MET A 238 -24.11 5.88 1.62
C MET A 238 -24.39 5.19 0.28
N SER A 239 -23.40 4.48 -0.28
CA SER A 239 -23.49 3.81 -1.59
C SER A 239 -23.70 2.30 -1.49
N GLU A 240 -24.08 1.78 -0.32
CA GLU A 240 -24.17 0.34 -0.06
C GLU A 240 -25.12 -0.37 -1.05
N GLY A 241 -26.33 0.16 -1.24
CA GLY A 241 -27.31 -0.37 -2.19
C GLY A 241 -26.83 -0.32 -3.65
N LYS A 242 -26.09 0.74 -4.03
CA LYS A 242 -25.47 0.86 -5.36
C LYS A 242 -24.43 -0.24 -5.56
N HIS A 243 -23.58 -0.48 -4.57
CA HIS A 243 -22.55 -1.51 -4.67
C HIS A 243 -23.15 -2.92 -4.70
N ALA A 244 -24.16 -3.20 -3.88
CA ALA A 244 -24.87 -4.48 -3.91
C ALA A 244 -25.57 -4.72 -5.27
N GLY A 245 -26.27 -3.70 -5.81
CA GLY A 245 -26.94 -3.80 -7.10
C GLY A 245 -25.98 -4.03 -8.28
N ASN A 246 -24.83 -3.36 -8.28
CA ASN A 246 -23.85 -3.46 -9.36
C ASN A 246 -22.95 -4.70 -9.26
N ALA A 247 -22.91 -5.37 -8.10
CA ALA A 247 -21.97 -6.46 -7.86
C ALA A 247 -22.18 -7.64 -8.81
N ALA A 248 -23.44 -7.94 -9.17
CA ALA A 248 -23.76 -9.07 -10.03
C ALA A 248 -23.16 -8.97 -11.44
N GLU A 249 -23.08 -7.74 -11.95
CA GLU A 249 -22.58 -7.45 -13.30
C GLU A 249 -21.07 -7.20 -13.31
N GLN A 250 -20.53 -6.56 -12.26
CA GLN A 250 -19.13 -6.13 -12.23
C GLN A 250 -18.18 -7.14 -11.60
N ILE A 251 -18.69 -8.08 -10.79
CA ILE A 251 -17.89 -9.04 -10.04
C ILE A 251 -18.31 -10.44 -10.47
N LEU A 252 -17.59 -10.96 -11.47
CA LEU A 252 -17.89 -12.22 -12.13
C LEU A 252 -16.92 -13.33 -11.68
N ASP A 253 -17.33 -14.58 -11.88
CA ASP A 253 -16.55 -15.78 -11.61
C ASP A 253 -16.02 -15.85 -10.16
N VAL A 254 -16.89 -15.51 -9.20
CA VAL A 254 -16.56 -15.48 -7.78
C VAL A 254 -16.64 -16.89 -7.17
N PRO A 255 -15.63 -17.34 -6.42
CA PRO A 255 -15.71 -18.59 -5.68
C PRO A 255 -16.86 -18.59 -4.66
N ALA A 256 -17.52 -19.73 -4.47
CA ALA A 256 -18.69 -19.84 -3.58
C ALA A 256 -18.46 -19.29 -2.16
N ARG A 257 -17.23 -19.46 -1.61
CA ARG A 257 -16.87 -18.93 -0.27
C ARG A 257 -16.91 -17.40 -0.17
N LEU A 258 -16.75 -16.69 -1.29
CA LEU A 258 -16.74 -15.23 -1.36
C LEU A 258 -18.08 -14.65 -1.86
N GLU A 259 -19.08 -15.50 -2.12
CA GLU A 259 -20.41 -15.08 -2.55
C GLU A 259 -21.11 -14.14 -1.54
N PRO A 260 -20.99 -14.33 -0.20
CA PRO A 260 -21.50 -13.35 0.77
C PRO A 260 -20.86 -11.96 0.61
N VAL A 261 -19.55 -11.92 0.33
CA VAL A 261 -18.81 -10.68 0.08
C VAL A 261 -19.29 -10.00 -1.18
N ARG A 262 -19.49 -10.76 -2.25
CA ARG A 262 -20.01 -10.26 -3.53
C ARG A 262 -21.40 -9.66 -3.38
N LYS A 263 -22.27 -10.25 -2.55
CA LYS A 263 -23.63 -9.75 -2.31
C LYS A 263 -23.64 -8.45 -1.51
N ASN A 264 -22.68 -8.26 -0.59
CA ASN A 264 -22.63 -7.11 0.32
C ASN A 264 -21.23 -6.45 0.38
N PRO A 265 -20.64 -6.05 -0.77
CA PRO A 265 -19.22 -5.71 -0.83
C PRO A 265 -18.89 -4.49 0.03
N ALA A 266 -19.77 -3.50 0.12
CA ALA A 266 -19.57 -2.32 0.96
C ALA A 266 -19.55 -2.66 2.45
N GLN A 267 -20.50 -3.47 2.94
CA GLN A 267 -20.54 -3.87 4.35
C GLN A 267 -19.26 -4.59 4.77
N TYR A 268 -18.81 -5.55 3.96
CA TYR A 268 -17.57 -6.28 4.24
C TYR A 268 -16.32 -5.39 4.11
N ALA A 269 -16.27 -4.46 3.15
CA ALA A 269 -15.17 -3.51 3.02
C ALA A 269 -15.09 -2.55 4.22
N ILE A 270 -16.23 -2.05 4.69
CA ILE A 270 -16.33 -1.20 5.89
C ILE A 270 -15.81 -1.98 7.11
N ARG A 271 -16.30 -3.19 7.34
CA ARG A 271 -15.86 -4.03 8.47
C ARG A 271 -14.37 -4.31 8.38
N ALA A 272 -13.87 -4.71 7.21
CA ALA A 272 -12.45 -4.97 7.00
C ALA A 272 -11.61 -3.72 7.31
N ALA A 273 -12.01 -2.55 6.80
CA ALA A 273 -11.33 -1.29 7.07
C ALA A 273 -11.33 -0.96 8.58
N GLU A 274 -12.50 -0.99 9.24
CA GLU A 274 -12.63 -0.70 10.68
C GLU A 274 -11.80 -1.66 11.56
N ASN A 275 -11.72 -2.94 11.16
CA ASN A 275 -10.93 -3.96 11.85
C ASN A 275 -9.41 -3.79 11.65
N SER A 276 -8.99 -3.26 10.50
CA SER A 276 -7.59 -3.04 10.14
C SER A 276 -6.95 -1.81 10.79
N LEU A 277 -7.74 -0.89 11.34
CA LEU A 277 -7.21 0.32 11.97
C LEU A 277 -6.56 0.02 13.33
N TYR A 278 -5.38 0.59 13.56
CA TYR A 278 -4.66 0.47 14.81
C TYR A 278 -5.49 0.98 15.98
N SER A 279 -5.41 0.23 17.07
CA SER A 279 -5.92 0.54 18.40
C SER A 279 -4.80 0.72 19.41
N ARG A 280 -3.58 0.24 19.10
CA ARG A 280 -2.41 0.39 19.95
C ARG A 280 -1.14 0.24 19.13
N VAL A 281 -0.10 1.02 19.45
CA VAL A 281 1.26 0.86 18.93
C VAL A 281 2.24 0.95 20.10
N VAL A 282 2.99 -0.12 20.38
CA VAL A 282 4.02 -0.21 21.44
C VAL A 282 5.40 -0.31 20.80
N ILE A 283 6.40 0.40 21.34
CA ILE A 283 7.76 0.44 20.77
C ILE A 283 8.80 0.01 21.82
N ASP A 284 9.07 -1.30 21.91
CA ASP A 284 10.04 -1.82 22.86
C ASP A 284 11.45 -1.78 22.26
N CYS A 285 12.39 -1.06 22.87
CA CYS A 285 13.79 -1.09 22.44
C CYS A 285 14.60 -2.04 23.34
N GLU A 286 15.29 -3.00 22.73
CA GLU A 286 16.16 -3.96 23.43
C GLU A 286 17.42 -4.24 22.59
N ARG A 287 18.61 -4.19 23.23
CA ARG A 287 19.90 -4.59 22.62
C ARG A 287 20.18 -3.92 21.26
N GLY A 288 19.79 -2.66 21.11
CA GLY A 288 19.99 -1.91 19.87
C GLY A 288 18.95 -2.18 18.77
N ARG A 289 17.90 -2.94 19.07
CA ARG A 289 16.77 -3.19 18.16
C ARG A 289 15.51 -2.54 18.68
N ALA A 290 14.61 -2.16 17.78
CA ALA A 290 13.26 -1.73 18.12
C ALA A 290 12.25 -2.80 17.71
N HIS A 291 11.43 -3.23 18.66
CA HIS A 291 10.31 -4.15 18.50
C HIS A 291 9.02 -3.33 18.56
N VAL A 292 8.39 -3.14 17.41
CA VAL A 292 7.20 -2.32 17.26
C VAL A 292 6.00 -3.22 17.13
N ARG A 293 5.13 -3.16 18.13
CA ARG A 293 3.94 -3.98 18.20
C ARG A 293 2.71 -3.16 17.87
N THR A 294 1.98 -3.54 16.83
CA THR A 294 0.72 -2.92 16.44
C THR A 294 -0.43 -3.85 16.79
N THR A 295 -1.51 -3.30 17.33
CA THR A 295 -2.73 -4.04 17.67
C THR A 295 -3.90 -3.46 16.89
N CYS A 296 -4.63 -4.29 16.17
CA CYS A 296 -5.90 -3.98 15.52
C CYS A 296 -7.01 -4.86 16.11
N ALA A 297 -8.23 -4.83 15.58
CA ALA A 297 -9.37 -5.52 16.20
C ALA A 297 -9.20 -7.05 16.25
N GLU A 298 -8.54 -7.62 15.24
CA GLU A 298 -8.45 -9.08 15.05
C GLU A 298 -7.00 -9.60 15.08
N ALA A 299 -5.99 -8.73 15.21
CA ALA A 299 -4.59 -9.15 15.20
C ALA A 299 -3.67 -8.27 16.05
N GLU A 300 -2.58 -8.89 16.48
CA GLU A 300 -1.39 -8.23 16.98
C GLU A 300 -0.20 -8.62 16.08
N ARG A 301 0.62 -7.64 15.73
CA ARG A 301 1.80 -7.81 14.86
C ARG A 301 3.01 -7.19 15.53
N THR A 302 4.15 -7.88 15.46
CA THR A 302 5.43 -7.34 15.94
C THR A 302 6.40 -7.23 14.77
N ARG A 303 6.94 -6.03 14.56
CA ARG A 303 7.97 -5.74 13.56
C ARG A 303 9.27 -5.40 14.29
N THR A 304 10.39 -5.94 13.82
CA THR A 304 11.70 -5.70 14.45
C THR A 304 12.59 -4.94 13.48
N TYR A 305 13.22 -3.87 13.98
CA TYR A 305 14.12 -3.02 13.21
C TYR A 305 15.50 -3.06 13.85
N SER A 306 16.54 -3.28 13.04
CA SER A 306 17.91 -3.48 13.50
C SER A 306 18.71 -2.17 13.53
N ASP A 307 18.26 -1.16 12.80
CA ASP A 307 18.86 0.17 12.79
C ASP A 307 17.80 1.28 12.62
N THR A 308 18.25 2.53 12.76
CA THR A 308 17.39 3.71 12.73
C THR A 308 16.82 4.00 11.34
N GLY A 309 17.52 3.64 10.26
CA GLY A 309 17.05 3.82 8.89
C GLY A 309 15.96 2.80 8.55
N GLU A 310 16.13 1.54 8.95
CA GLU A 310 15.08 0.51 8.89
C GLU A 310 13.85 0.92 9.68
N LEU A 311 14.04 1.46 10.89
CA LEU A 311 12.95 1.97 11.73
C LEU A 311 12.17 3.08 11.02
N GLU A 312 12.88 4.06 10.46
CA GLU A 312 12.26 5.20 9.78
C GLU A 312 11.44 4.78 8.56
N ARG A 313 12.02 3.95 7.68
CA ARG A 313 11.33 3.39 6.51
C ARG A 313 10.18 2.49 6.93
N GLY A 314 10.41 1.65 7.94
CA GLY A 314 9.42 0.72 8.47
C GLY A 314 8.18 1.39 9.03
N PHE A 315 8.33 2.53 9.70
CA PHE A 315 7.19 3.30 10.21
C PHE A 315 6.33 3.89 9.09
N GLU A 316 6.96 4.35 8.01
CA GLU A 316 6.24 4.87 6.85
C GLU A 316 5.52 3.72 6.13
N ILE A 317 6.26 2.64 5.83
CA ILE A 317 5.72 1.45 5.16
C ILE A 317 4.59 0.82 5.96
N ALA A 318 4.66 0.80 7.29
CA ALA A 318 3.62 0.20 8.13
C ALA A 318 2.45 1.15 8.47
N GLY A 319 2.40 2.37 7.93
CA GLY A 319 1.36 3.36 8.24
C GLY A 319 1.41 3.91 9.68
N ILE A 320 2.47 3.62 10.45
CA ILE A 320 2.61 4.02 11.86
C ILE A 320 2.76 5.54 11.96
N ASN A 321 3.52 6.17 11.06
CA ASN A 321 3.72 7.61 11.08
C ASN A 321 2.41 8.40 11.07
N ARG A 322 1.46 7.97 10.24
CA ARG A 322 0.17 8.65 10.09
C ARG A 322 -0.74 8.38 11.28
N PHE A 323 -0.75 7.14 11.78
CA PHE A 323 -1.43 6.82 13.03
C PHE A 323 -0.97 7.75 14.17
N LEU A 324 0.33 7.87 14.40
CA LEU A 324 0.88 8.73 15.46
C LEU A 324 0.46 10.19 15.29
N ARG A 325 0.54 10.73 14.07
CA ARG A 325 0.11 12.11 13.77
C ARG A 325 -1.37 12.36 14.06
N ALA A 326 -2.25 11.42 13.71
CA ALA A 326 -3.69 11.55 13.97
C ALA A 326 -4.01 11.65 15.47
N GLN A 327 -3.13 11.10 16.32
CA GLN A 327 -3.27 11.12 17.78
C GLN A 327 -2.71 12.41 18.39
N GLY A 328 -2.23 13.35 17.57
CA GLY A 328 -1.57 14.57 18.02
C GLY A 328 -0.15 14.33 18.56
N GLU A 329 0.35 13.11 18.42
CA GLU A 329 1.70 12.74 18.79
C GLU A 329 2.65 13.05 17.64
N SER A 330 3.86 13.48 17.98
CA SER A 330 4.88 13.65 16.96
C SER A 330 5.48 12.29 16.62
N ALA A 331 5.11 11.75 15.45
CA ALA A 331 5.75 10.58 14.87
C ALA A 331 7.28 10.73 14.80
N GLU A 332 7.75 11.97 14.62
CA GLU A 332 9.16 12.31 14.69
C GLU A 332 9.71 12.13 16.11
N GLN A 333 9.05 12.63 17.16
CA GLN A 333 9.49 12.41 18.54
C GLN A 333 9.50 10.93 18.90
N ALA A 334 8.45 10.17 18.57
CA ALA A 334 8.41 8.73 18.84
C ALA A 334 9.59 7.99 18.18
N ARG A 335 9.90 8.33 16.92
CA ARG A 335 11.06 7.78 16.20
C ARG A 335 12.38 8.23 16.79
N VAL A 336 12.54 9.50 17.13
CA VAL A 336 13.77 10.04 17.76
C VAL A 336 14.01 9.39 19.12
N SER A 337 12.96 9.21 19.93
CA SER A 337 13.04 8.50 21.21
C SER A 337 13.42 7.04 21.02
N ALA A 338 12.79 6.33 20.08
CA ALA A 338 13.14 4.95 19.77
C ALA A 338 14.58 4.82 19.23
N ALA A 339 14.99 5.68 18.30
CA ALA A 339 16.34 5.73 17.77
C ALA A 339 17.39 6.00 18.86
N SER A 340 17.10 6.95 19.77
CA SER A 340 17.95 7.24 20.92
C SER A 340 18.04 6.05 21.89
N ALA A 341 16.94 5.34 22.13
CA ALA A 341 16.92 4.13 22.95
C ALA A 341 17.70 2.96 22.31
N MET A 342 17.56 2.77 21.00
CA MET A 342 18.36 1.80 20.23
C MET A 342 19.86 2.13 20.37
N ALA A 343 20.25 3.40 20.18
CA ALA A 343 21.65 3.82 20.28
C ALA A 343 22.24 3.67 21.69
N SER A 344 21.46 4.01 22.72
CA SER A 344 21.89 3.94 24.12
C SER A 344 21.79 2.56 24.77
N ARG A 345 21.23 1.57 24.05
CA ARG A 345 20.91 0.21 24.55
C ARG A 345 20.06 0.22 25.84
N GLN A 346 19.27 1.28 26.05
CA GLN A 346 18.33 1.37 27.16
C GLN A 346 17.06 0.55 26.90
N THR A 347 16.43 0.09 27.98
CA THR A 347 15.23 -0.76 27.95
C THR A 347 13.93 0.03 27.79
N THR A 348 13.09 -0.43 26.86
CA THR A 348 11.62 -0.28 26.69
C THR A 348 11.02 1.14 26.82
N ILE A 349 10.53 1.68 25.69
CA ILE A 349 9.71 2.90 25.64
C ILE A 349 8.27 2.53 25.22
N VAL A 350 7.37 2.40 26.19
CA VAL A 350 5.96 2.13 25.85
C VAL A 350 5.27 3.44 25.48
N PHE A 351 4.98 3.61 24.18
CA PHE A 351 3.88 4.47 23.77
C PHE A 351 2.61 3.62 23.85
N GLU A 352 1.59 4.08 24.55
CA GLU A 352 0.27 3.48 24.54
C GLU A 352 -0.67 4.56 24.09
N ILE A 353 -1.12 4.44 22.84
CA ILE A 353 -1.99 5.42 22.24
C ILE A 353 -3.32 4.72 22.02
N GLU A 354 -4.26 5.02 22.91
CA GLU A 354 -5.64 4.61 22.75
C GLU A 354 -6.27 5.43 21.61
N PRO A 355 -7.09 4.82 20.74
CA PRO A 355 -7.77 5.55 19.69
C PRO A 355 -8.70 6.61 20.30
N ARG A 356 -8.58 7.85 19.81
CA ARG A 356 -9.39 9.01 20.25
C ARG A 356 -10.91 8.82 20.27
N LEU A 357 -11.45 7.88 19.50
CA LEU A 357 -12.90 7.67 19.41
C LEU A 357 -13.29 6.25 19.83
N PRO A 358 -14.25 6.09 20.77
CA PRO A 358 -14.84 4.79 21.05
C PRO A 358 -15.56 4.31 19.80
N ARG A 359 -15.00 3.27 19.16
CA ARG A 359 -15.61 2.64 17.98
C ARG A 359 -16.89 1.94 18.44
N LYS A 360 -18.05 2.33 17.89
CA LYS A 360 -19.27 1.53 18.02
C LYS A 360 -18.96 0.14 17.47
N ARG A 361 -19.37 -0.93 18.18
CA ARG A 361 -19.21 -2.30 17.69
C ARG A 361 -19.72 -2.38 16.25
N ALA A 362 -18.87 -2.88 15.36
CA ALA A 362 -19.25 -3.16 13.98
C ALA A 362 -20.48 -4.07 13.97
N VAL A 363 -21.31 -3.93 12.94
CA VAL A 363 -22.43 -4.85 12.70
C VAL A 363 -21.87 -6.27 12.59
N GLU A 364 -22.45 -7.22 13.32
CA GLU A 364 -22.07 -8.63 13.21
C GLU A 364 -22.46 -9.14 11.82
N LEU A 365 -21.49 -9.21 10.90
CA LEU A 365 -21.64 -9.92 9.64
C LEU A 365 -21.28 -11.39 9.82
N GLU A 366 -21.90 -12.26 9.03
CA GLU A 366 -21.57 -13.68 9.01
C GLU A 366 -20.06 -13.87 8.77
N PRO A 367 -19.39 -14.71 9.59
CA PRO A 367 -17.99 -15.01 9.38
C PRO A 367 -17.82 -15.74 8.05
N ILE A 368 -16.83 -15.33 7.27
CA ILE A 368 -16.52 -15.97 5.99
C ILE A 368 -15.63 -17.19 6.28
N PRO A 369 -16.00 -18.39 5.80
CA PRO A 369 -15.14 -19.56 5.91
C PRO A 369 -13.79 -19.30 5.25
N ARG A 370 -12.69 -19.54 5.98
CA ARG A 370 -11.33 -19.45 5.45
C ARG A 370 -11.00 -20.66 4.59
#